data_AF-A0A5C7GQC4-F1
#
_entry.id   AF-A0A5C7GQC4-F1
#
_cell.length_a   1.000
_cell.length_b   1.000
_cell.length_c   1.000
_cell.angle_alpha   90.00
_cell.angle_beta   90.00
_cell.angle_gamma   90.00
#
_symmetry.space_group_name_H-M   'P 1'
#
loop_
_entity.id
_entity.type
_entity.pdbx_description
1 polymer ?
#
loop_
_entity_poly.entity_id
_entity_poly.type
_entity_poly.pdbx_seq_one_letter_code
_entity_poly.pdbx_strand_id
1 'polypeptide(L)'
;MLTPSPDPEFLIVVMPNKEDVLVLMGLSLVLYRLSHGSLPKDGYRLSNQVDQFYYSLQQMGKVDRLYRLDLMDSLRIIPISLILEKVKPFFGEGSVCYNLISSFLYHPIIDDDGNHISFGAIPPVGEITRVLFNIVLMDIFDREFAKRFPGIAFSRFISDVYISTRVNDSVIFDDKAGYALLEELSLAGKIVSIGPGDDPLPCYSKIVYLDNDSKRETRSFRACTPVSKLDNRSHGNSRGSIASQVRERLLAMDRPRPDLTD
;
A
#
# COMPACT_ATOMS: atom_id res chain seq x y z
N MET A 1 -12.38 33.56 11.94
CA MET A 1 -12.48 32.14 12.29
C MET A 1 -12.19 31.36 11.01
N LEU A 2 -11.00 30.76 10.93
CA LEU A 2 -10.61 29.95 9.77
C LEU A 2 -11.21 28.56 9.97
N THR A 3 -12.08 28.16 9.04
CA THR A 3 -12.59 26.79 8.95
C THR A 3 -11.45 25.86 8.53
N PRO A 4 -11.13 24.80 9.29
CA PRO A 4 -10.10 23.85 8.89
C PRO A 4 -10.48 23.14 7.58
N SER A 5 -9.49 22.89 6.72
CA SER A 5 -9.63 22.17 5.46
C SER A 5 -10.21 20.76 5.68
N PRO A 6 -11.10 20.23 4.82
CA PRO A 6 -11.80 18.97 5.06
C PRO A 6 -10.92 17.71 5.01
N ASP A 7 -9.68 17.81 4.56
CA ASP A 7 -8.70 16.72 4.59
C ASP A 7 -7.33 17.32 4.25
N PRO A 8 -6.32 17.25 5.13
CA PRO A 8 -4.99 17.67 4.75
C PRO A 8 -4.44 16.68 3.71
N GLU A 9 -4.12 17.18 2.52
CA GLU A 9 -3.48 16.41 1.45
C GLU A 9 -2.13 15.84 1.93
N PHE A 10 -1.46 16.52 2.88
CA PHE A 10 -0.20 16.08 3.46
C PHE A 10 -0.23 16.14 4.99
N LEU A 11 0.31 15.08 5.61
CA LEU A 11 0.54 15.00 7.04
C LEU A 11 2.02 15.22 7.29
N ILE A 12 2.36 16.17 8.16
CA ILE A 12 3.73 16.49 8.51
C ILE A 12 3.96 16.05 9.96
N VAL A 13 4.99 15.24 10.18
CA VAL A 13 5.45 14.98 11.55
C VAL A 13 6.40 16.08 11.94
N VAL A 14 6.25 16.63 13.15
CA VAL A 14 7.30 17.47 13.72
C VAL A 14 8.53 16.60 13.84
N MET A 15 9.47 16.76 12.91
CA MET A 15 10.56 15.80 12.76
C MET A 15 11.40 15.79 14.03
N PRO A 16 11.67 14.59 14.59
CA PRO A 16 12.55 14.47 15.72
C PRO A 16 14.00 14.79 15.28
N ASN A 17 14.93 14.93 16.23
CA ASN A 17 16.30 15.34 15.92
C ASN A 17 16.94 14.39 14.88
N LYS A 18 17.98 14.84 14.17
CA LYS A 18 18.66 14.00 13.16
C LYS A 18 19.10 12.63 13.70
N GLU A 19 19.41 12.55 14.99
CA GLU A 19 19.78 11.31 15.68
C GLU A 19 18.60 10.33 15.79
N ASP A 20 17.39 10.84 16.02
CA ASP A 20 16.18 10.02 16.13
C ASP A 20 15.85 9.33 14.81
N VAL A 21 16.16 9.96 13.67
CA VAL A 21 16.00 9.35 12.34
C VAL A 21 16.85 8.07 12.21
N LEU A 22 18.08 8.08 12.72
CA LEU A 22 18.94 6.89 12.70
C LEU A 22 18.40 5.78 13.60
N VAL A 23 17.90 6.14 14.78
CA VAL A 23 17.28 5.19 15.71
C VAL A 23 16.05 4.55 15.09
N LEU A 24 15.15 5.34 14.51
CA LEU A 24 13.92 4.87 13.85
C LEU A 24 14.23 3.99 12.62
N MET A 25 15.27 4.32 11.86
CA MET A 25 15.74 3.49 10.76
C MET A 25 16.25 2.14 11.27
N GLY A 26 17.08 2.12 12.32
CA GLY A 26 17.53 0.89 12.95
C GLY A 26 16.37 0.03 13.48
N LEU A 27 15.38 0.67 14.09
CA LEU A 27 14.18 0.02 14.59
C LEU A 27 13.32 -0.60 13.48
N SER A 28 13.17 0.09 12.34
CA SER A 28 12.47 -0.45 11.17
C SER A 28 13.13 -1.72 10.63
N LEU A 29 14.47 -1.76 10.62
CA LEU A 29 15.24 -2.92 10.18
C LEU A 29 15.06 -4.13 11.10
N VAL A 30 15.06 -3.88 12.41
CA VAL A 30 14.84 -4.95 13.40
C VAL A 30 13.42 -5.50 13.28
N LEU A 31 12.40 -4.63 13.22
CA LEU A 31 11.01 -5.04 13.02
C LEU A 31 10.81 -5.80 11.71
N TYR A 32 11.43 -5.35 10.63
CA TYR A 32 11.38 -6.04 9.34
C TYR A 32 11.93 -7.47 9.47
N ARG A 33 13.12 -7.61 10.06
CA ARG A 33 13.75 -8.92 10.25
C ARG A 33 12.89 -9.85 11.11
N LEU A 34 12.29 -9.32 12.17
CA LEU A 34 11.45 -10.10 13.07
C LEU A 34 10.12 -10.53 12.43
N SER A 35 9.56 -9.70 11.55
CA SER A 35 8.31 -10.01 10.83
C SER A 35 8.49 -10.92 9.62
N HIS A 36 9.61 -10.80 8.88
CA HIS A 36 9.86 -11.55 7.64
C HIS A 36 10.91 -12.66 7.78
N GLY A 37 11.49 -12.84 8.96
CA GLY A 37 12.51 -13.84 9.27
C GLY A 37 13.89 -13.57 8.65
N SER A 38 14.02 -12.59 7.77
CA SER A 38 15.27 -12.22 7.10
C SER A 38 15.30 -10.72 6.77
N LEU A 39 16.49 -10.19 6.57
CA LEU A 39 16.66 -8.85 6.01
C LEU A 39 16.58 -8.91 4.48
N PRO A 40 16.12 -7.84 3.80
CA PRO A 40 16.16 -7.79 2.35
C PRO A 40 17.61 -7.94 1.88
N LYS A 41 17.82 -8.72 0.81
CA LYS A 41 19.16 -8.89 0.21
C LYS A 41 19.64 -7.60 -0.45
N ASP A 42 18.72 -6.89 -1.07
CA ASP A 42 18.97 -5.64 -1.77
C ASP A 42 18.35 -4.50 -0.97
N GLY A 43 19.17 -3.80 -0.18
CA GLY A 43 18.79 -2.65 0.63
C GLY A 43 17.94 -2.94 1.87
N TYR A 44 17.31 -1.92 2.44
CA TYR A 44 16.64 -1.97 3.75
C TYR A 44 15.16 -1.53 3.71
N ARG A 45 14.63 -1.22 2.54
CA ARG A 45 13.29 -0.62 2.39
C ARG A 45 12.28 -1.67 1.94
N LEU A 46 11.04 -1.57 2.41
CA LEU A 46 9.93 -2.39 1.92
C LEU A 46 9.74 -2.23 0.40
N SER A 47 10.03 -1.03 -0.14
CA SER A 47 10.03 -0.76 -1.58
C SER A 47 10.86 -1.74 -2.42
N ASN A 48 11.88 -2.35 -1.82
CA ASN A 48 12.77 -3.26 -2.53
C ASN A 48 12.12 -4.64 -2.78
N GLN A 49 10.97 -4.91 -2.14
CA GLN A 49 10.16 -6.11 -2.37
C GLN A 49 9.15 -5.94 -3.51
N VAL A 50 9.09 -4.77 -4.16
CA VAL A 50 8.09 -4.49 -5.19
C VAL A 50 8.16 -5.44 -6.38
N ASP A 51 9.36 -5.90 -6.76
CA ASP A 51 9.51 -6.86 -7.86
C ASP A 51 8.98 -8.26 -7.51
N GLN A 52 9.14 -8.68 -6.25
CA GLN A 52 8.54 -9.92 -5.77
C GLN A 52 7.01 -9.82 -5.72
N PHE A 53 6.48 -8.65 -5.37
CA PHE A 53 5.06 -8.36 -5.45
C PHE A 53 4.54 -8.40 -6.90
N TYR A 54 5.24 -7.79 -7.85
CA TYR A 54 4.85 -7.91 -9.25
C TYR A 54 4.85 -9.36 -9.73
N TYR A 55 5.83 -10.14 -9.29
CA TYR A 55 5.88 -11.57 -9.58
C TYR A 55 4.69 -12.32 -8.98
N SER A 56 4.28 -12.04 -7.73
CA SER A 56 3.12 -12.70 -7.12
C SER A 56 1.82 -12.39 -7.87
N LEU A 57 1.63 -11.17 -8.36
CA LEU A 57 0.50 -10.84 -9.24
C LEU A 57 0.51 -11.73 -10.49
N GLN A 58 1.68 -11.93 -11.12
CA GLN A 58 1.84 -12.82 -12.29
C GLN A 58 1.48 -14.28 -12.03
N GLN A 59 1.56 -14.73 -10.78
CA GLN A 59 1.25 -16.11 -10.40
C GLN A 59 -0.22 -16.32 -10.01
N MET A 60 -1.08 -15.29 -10.05
CA MET A 60 -2.51 -15.43 -9.71
C MET A 60 -3.31 -16.32 -10.69
N GLY A 61 -2.69 -16.76 -11.78
CA GLY A 61 -3.29 -17.71 -12.73
C GLY A 61 -4.38 -17.06 -13.59
N LYS A 62 -5.47 -17.80 -13.85
CA LYS A 62 -6.65 -17.26 -14.56
C LYS A 62 -7.38 -16.28 -13.65
N VAL A 63 -7.72 -15.10 -14.15
CA VAL A 63 -8.42 -14.04 -13.41
C VAL A 63 -9.56 -13.53 -14.27
N ASP A 64 -10.80 -13.67 -13.79
CA ASP A 64 -11.99 -13.17 -14.48
C ASP A 64 -12.34 -11.75 -14.02
N ARG A 65 -12.07 -11.42 -12.74
CA ARG A 65 -12.10 -10.06 -12.21
C ARG A 65 -10.91 -9.83 -11.29
N LEU A 66 -10.32 -8.64 -11.36
CA LEU A 66 -9.26 -8.21 -10.45
C LEU A 66 -9.73 -6.97 -9.70
N TYR A 67 -9.73 -7.04 -8.37
CA TYR A 67 -10.00 -5.90 -7.50
C TYR A 67 -8.68 -5.34 -6.99
N ARG A 68 -8.54 -4.02 -6.98
CA ARG A 68 -7.52 -3.29 -6.24
C ARG A 68 -8.19 -2.61 -5.07
N LEU A 69 -7.72 -2.93 -3.87
CA LEU A 69 -8.08 -2.30 -2.63
C LEU A 69 -6.87 -1.49 -2.13
N ASP A 70 -7.03 -0.18 -1.99
CA ASP A 70 -6.04 0.70 -1.40
C ASP A 70 -6.40 0.98 0.06
N LEU A 71 -5.57 0.52 0.99
CA LEU A 71 -5.75 0.66 2.43
C LEU A 71 -5.04 1.89 3.02
N MET A 72 -4.47 2.80 2.22
CA MET A 72 -3.63 3.88 2.75
C MET A 72 -4.36 4.74 3.79
N ASP A 73 -5.67 4.96 3.61
CA ASP A 73 -6.51 5.72 4.55
C ASP A 73 -6.57 5.08 5.95
N SER A 74 -6.36 3.76 6.05
CA SER A 74 -6.28 3.06 7.33
C SER A 74 -5.13 3.54 8.22
N LEU A 75 -4.06 4.10 7.64
CA LEU A 75 -2.91 4.61 8.39
C LEU A 75 -3.32 5.67 9.44
N ARG A 76 -4.39 6.43 9.15
CA ARG A 76 -4.86 7.56 9.96
C ARG A 76 -5.83 7.16 11.08
N ILE A 77 -6.39 5.95 11.04
CA ILE A 77 -7.47 5.53 11.93
C ILE A 77 -7.11 4.34 12.83
N ILE A 78 -6.05 3.60 12.51
CA ILE A 78 -5.62 2.44 13.30
C ILE A 78 -5.13 2.90 14.68
N PRO A 79 -5.78 2.49 15.78
CA PRO A 79 -5.45 3.01 17.09
C PRO A 79 -4.05 2.58 17.55
N ILE A 80 -3.34 3.48 18.24
CA ILE A 80 -2.00 3.26 18.83
C ILE A 80 -1.98 1.98 19.68
N SER A 81 -3.04 1.72 20.45
CA SER A 81 -3.16 0.51 21.27
C SER A 81 -3.07 -0.78 20.45
N LEU A 82 -3.73 -0.82 19.29
CA LEU A 82 -3.69 -1.98 18.39
C LEU A 82 -2.29 -2.16 17.80
N ILE A 83 -1.63 -1.07 17.39
CA ILE A 83 -0.25 -1.13 16.88
C ILE A 83 0.69 -1.70 17.94
N LEU A 84 0.59 -1.21 19.18
CA LEU A 84 1.39 -1.69 20.30
C LEU A 84 1.09 -3.17 20.62
N GLU A 85 -0.17 -3.60 20.55
CA GLU A 85 -0.54 -5.01 20.70
C GLU A 85 0.15 -5.88 19.65
N LYS A 86 0.22 -5.44 18.38
CA LYS A 86 0.88 -6.20 17.31
C LYS A 86 2.41 -6.17 17.37
N VAL A 87 2.97 -5.14 17.99
CA VAL A 87 4.42 -5.02 18.20
C VAL A 87 4.90 -5.83 19.42
N LYS A 88 4.05 -5.98 20.44
CA LYS A 88 4.37 -6.65 21.70
C LYS A 88 5.00 -8.05 21.54
N PRO A 89 4.54 -8.94 20.63
CA PRO A 89 5.15 -10.25 20.42
C PRO A 89 6.62 -10.20 19.95
N PHE A 90 7.07 -9.11 19.33
CA PHE A 90 8.43 -9.01 18.79
C PHE A 90 9.46 -8.58 19.83
N PHE A 91 9.09 -7.69 20.76
CA PHE A 91 10.03 -7.09 21.71
C PHE A 91 9.71 -7.36 23.18
N GLY A 92 8.49 -7.81 23.49
CA GLY A 92 7.98 -7.84 24.85
C GLY A 92 7.60 -6.45 25.36
N GLU A 93 6.55 -6.40 26.17
CA GLU A 93 6.07 -5.17 26.80
C GLU A 93 7.12 -4.58 27.75
N GLY A 94 7.28 -3.26 27.73
CA GLY A 94 8.22 -2.54 28.60
C GLY A 94 9.70 -2.61 28.18
N SER A 95 10.04 -3.37 27.13
CA SER A 95 11.40 -3.38 26.58
C SER A 95 11.78 -2.02 25.98
N VAL A 96 13.09 -1.76 25.82
CA VAL A 96 13.60 -0.51 25.23
C VAL A 96 13.01 -0.27 23.84
N CYS A 97 13.02 -1.28 22.96
CA CYS A 97 12.45 -1.17 21.62
C CYS A 97 10.94 -0.93 21.65
N TYR A 98 10.20 -1.60 22.53
CA TYR A 98 8.76 -1.39 22.69
C TYR A 98 8.46 0.05 23.15
N ASN A 99 9.20 0.55 24.14
CA ASN A 99 9.03 1.91 24.66
C ASN A 99 9.41 2.97 23.62
N LEU A 100 10.42 2.71 22.78
CA LEU A 100 10.77 3.59 21.67
C LEU A 100 9.64 3.66 20.62
N ILE A 101 9.02 2.53 20.28
CA ILE A 101 7.86 2.50 19.37
C ILE A 101 6.68 3.24 19.99
N SER A 102 6.40 3.00 21.27
CA SER A 102 5.35 3.71 22.00
C SER A 102 5.58 5.22 21.97
N SER A 103 6.78 5.67 22.35
CA SER A 103 7.17 7.09 22.30
C SER A 103 7.02 7.69 20.90
N PHE A 104 7.46 6.95 19.87
CA PHE A 104 7.30 7.34 18.47
C PHE A 104 5.83 7.53 18.09
N LEU A 105 4.94 6.60 18.48
CA LEU A 105 3.52 6.68 18.13
C LEU A 105 2.78 7.86 18.78
N TYR A 106 3.29 8.37 19.90
CA TYR A 106 2.77 9.57 20.56
C TYR A 106 3.42 10.87 20.07
N HIS A 107 4.27 10.82 19.03
CA HIS A 107 4.87 12.02 18.48
C HIS A 107 3.82 12.91 17.82
N PRO A 108 3.87 14.25 18.02
CA PRO A 108 2.88 15.14 17.45
C PRO A 108 2.94 15.14 15.93
N ILE A 109 1.78 14.96 15.31
CA ILE A 109 1.55 15.14 13.88
C ILE A 109 0.84 16.48 13.71
N ILE A 110 1.28 17.25 12.72
CA ILE A 110 0.65 18.52 12.32
C ILE A 110 0.18 18.43 10.87
N ASP A 111 -0.89 19.15 10.55
CA ASP A 111 -1.28 19.36 9.15
C ASP A 111 -0.43 20.47 8.50
N ASP A 112 -0.68 20.70 7.22
CA ASP A 112 -0.04 21.76 6.42
C ASP A 112 -0.30 23.17 6.98
N ASP A 113 -1.37 23.35 7.75
CA ASP A 113 -1.74 24.60 8.42
C ASP A 113 -1.08 24.73 9.82
N GLY A 114 -0.31 23.72 10.25
CA GLY A 114 0.35 23.67 11.55
C GLY A 114 -0.57 23.28 12.71
N ASN A 115 -1.79 22.82 12.45
CA ASN A 115 -2.70 22.35 13.48
C ASN A 115 -2.32 20.94 13.93
N HIS A 116 -2.38 20.70 15.24
CA HIS A 116 -2.18 19.37 15.79
C HIS A 116 -3.28 18.41 15.36
N ILE A 117 -2.87 17.29 14.78
CA ILE A 117 -3.75 16.20 14.38
C ILE A 117 -3.79 15.21 15.54
N SER A 118 -4.95 15.09 16.17
CA SER A 118 -5.14 14.32 17.41
C SER A 118 -5.59 12.87 17.18
N PHE A 119 -5.58 12.39 15.93
CA PHE A 119 -6.09 11.06 15.60
C PHE A 119 -5.01 10.00 15.80
N GLY A 120 -5.43 8.81 16.24
CA GLY A 120 -4.58 7.63 16.43
C GLY A 120 -4.03 7.14 15.10
N ALA A 121 -3.02 7.86 14.60
CA ALA A 121 -2.38 7.61 13.33
C ALA A 121 -0.94 7.19 13.58
N ILE A 122 -0.40 6.34 12.72
CA ILE A 122 1.04 6.10 12.69
C ILE A 122 1.68 7.37 12.13
N PRO A 123 2.60 8.04 12.86
CA PRO A 123 3.25 9.24 12.34
C PRO A 123 3.97 8.92 11.03
N PRO A 124 3.77 9.68 9.94
CA PRO A 124 4.35 9.38 8.62
C PRO A 124 5.86 9.69 8.53
N VAL A 125 6.66 9.00 9.35
CA VAL A 125 8.12 9.08 9.36
C VAL A 125 8.74 7.85 8.69
N GLY A 126 9.33 8.05 7.52
CA GLY A 126 10.23 7.09 6.86
C GLY A 126 9.72 5.64 6.78
N GLU A 127 10.63 4.67 6.88
CA GLU A 127 10.31 3.25 6.79
C GLU A 127 9.66 2.68 8.05
N ILE A 128 9.91 3.25 9.24
CA ILE A 128 9.29 2.76 10.47
C ILE A 128 7.76 2.77 10.37
N THR A 129 7.20 3.81 9.74
CA THR A 129 5.77 3.91 9.43
C THR A 129 5.28 2.73 8.61
N ARG A 130 5.96 2.46 7.49
CA ARG A 130 5.57 1.42 6.53
C ARG A 130 5.69 0.03 7.13
N VAL A 131 6.75 -0.22 7.90
CA VAL A 131 6.96 -1.50 8.58
C VAL A 131 5.90 -1.74 9.64
N LEU A 132 5.61 -0.75 10.50
CA LEU A 132 4.56 -0.86 11.50
C LEU A 132 3.20 -1.09 10.85
N PHE A 133 2.87 -0.32 9.82
CA PHE A 133 1.61 -0.47 9.10
C PHE A 133 1.49 -1.83 8.43
N ASN A 134 2.55 -2.30 7.78
CA ASN A 134 2.59 -3.61 7.16
C ASN A 134 2.40 -4.75 8.19
N ILE A 135 3.04 -4.66 9.35
CA ILE A 135 2.88 -5.64 10.45
C ILE A 135 1.43 -5.70 10.92
N VAL A 136 0.79 -4.54 11.11
CA VAL A 136 -0.61 -4.49 11.54
C VAL A 136 -1.51 -5.14 10.48
N LEU A 137 -1.35 -4.78 9.21
CA LEU A 137 -2.16 -5.33 8.11
C LEU A 137 -1.94 -6.83 7.89
N MET A 138 -0.73 -7.35 8.11
CA MET A 138 -0.48 -8.80 8.09
C MET A 138 -1.34 -9.54 9.12
N ASP A 139 -1.52 -8.95 10.30
CA ASP A 139 -2.30 -9.58 11.36
C ASP A 139 -3.80 -9.39 11.18
N ILE A 140 -4.26 -8.18 10.87
CA ILE A 140 -5.70 -7.85 10.89
C ILE A 140 -6.37 -8.08 9.55
N PHE A 141 -5.72 -7.76 8.43
CA PHE A 141 -6.32 -7.87 7.10
C PHE A 141 -5.98 -9.23 6.48
N ASP A 142 -4.71 -9.58 6.32
CA ASP A 142 -4.31 -10.78 5.58
C ASP A 142 -4.90 -12.06 6.20
N ARG A 143 -4.85 -12.17 7.54
CA ARG A 143 -5.41 -13.32 8.26
C ARG A 143 -6.93 -13.41 8.11
N GLU A 144 -7.65 -12.32 8.36
CA GLU A 144 -9.12 -12.35 8.34
C GLU A 144 -9.66 -12.47 6.90
N PHE A 145 -8.98 -11.86 5.92
CA PHE A 145 -9.29 -12.05 4.51
C PHE A 145 -9.18 -13.52 4.11
N ALA A 146 -8.03 -14.16 4.40
CA ALA A 146 -7.81 -15.56 4.06
C ALA A 146 -8.82 -16.52 4.73
N LYS A 147 -9.28 -16.17 5.94
CA LYS A 147 -10.29 -16.92 6.68
C LYS A 147 -11.70 -16.72 6.11
N ARG A 148 -12.07 -15.49 5.74
CA ARG A 148 -13.40 -15.15 5.22
C ARG A 148 -13.60 -15.59 3.77
N PHE A 149 -12.54 -15.50 2.96
CA PHE A 149 -12.58 -15.80 1.53
C PHE A 149 -11.61 -16.96 1.18
N PRO A 150 -11.83 -18.17 1.73
CA PRO A 150 -10.94 -19.29 1.50
C PRO A 150 -10.89 -19.65 0.01
N GLY A 151 -9.67 -19.79 -0.51
CA GLY A 151 -9.42 -20.13 -1.92
C GLY A 151 -9.36 -18.93 -2.87
N ILE A 152 -9.76 -17.74 -2.44
CA ILE A 152 -9.57 -16.51 -3.22
C ILE A 152 -8.11 -16.08 -3.12
N ALA A 153 -7.44 -16.00 -4.27
CA ALA A 153 -6.05 -15.56 -4.31
C ALA A 153 -5.98 -14.03 -4.19
N PHE A 154 -5.09 -13.57 -3.32
CA PHE A 154 -4.77 -12.15 -3.18
C PHE A 154 -3.26 -11.95 -2.99
N SER A 155 -2.78 -10.74 -3.27
CA SER A 155 -1.43 -10.31 -2.96
C SER A 155 -1.46 -8.88 -2.47
N ARG A 156 -0.81 -8.64 -1.33
CA ARG A 156 -0.69 -7.31 -0.74
C ARG A 156 0.75 -6.82 -0.80
N PHE A 157 0.90 -5.53 -1.04
CA PHE A 157 2.15 -4.81 -0.89
C PHE A 157 1.90 -3.53 -0.11
N ILE A 158 2.31 -3.53 1.17
CA ILE A 158 2.03 -2.46 2.14
C ILE A 158 0.51 -2.19 2.20
N SER A 159 0.01 -1.13 1.58
CA SER A 159 -1.40 -0.75 1.57
C SER A 159 -2.18 -1.26 0.36
N ASP A 160 -1.51 -1.61 -0.73
CA ASP A 160 -2.17 -2.04 -1.96
C ASP A 160 -2.44 -3.55 -1.92
N VAL A 161 -3.71 -3.93 -2.04
CA VAL A 161 -4.15 -5.31 -2.11
C VAL A 161 -4.75 -5.56 -3.49
N TYR A 162 -4.29 -6.61 -4.16
CA TYR A 162 -4.91 -7.11 -5.38
C TYR A 162 -5.56 -8.46 -5.11
N ILE A 163 -6.84 -8.58 -5.46
CA ILE A 163 -7.66 -9.75 -5.20
C ILE A 163 -8.18 -10.27 -6.53
N SER A 164 -7.88 -11.52 -6.85
CA SER A 164 -8.32 -12.15 -8.09
C SER A 164 -9.53 -13.05 -7.83
N THR A 165 -10.59 -12.88 -8.60
CA THR A 165 -11.74 -13.78 -8.57
C THR A 165 -11.91 -14.48 -9.92
N ARG A 166 -12.53 -15.65 -9.87
CA ARG A 166 -12.83 -16.52 -11.00
C ARG A 166 -14.30 -16.91 -10.98
N VAL A 167 -14.87 -17.19 -12.13
CA VAL A 167 -16.29 -17.60 -12.29
C VAL A 167 -16.61 -18.86 -11.48
N ASN A 168 -15.63 -19.74 -11.30
CA ASN A 168 -15.80 -21.03 -10.62
C ASN A 168 -15.34 -21.01 -9.16
N ASP A 169 -15.07 -19.82 -8.58
CA ASP A 169 -14.72 -19.75 -7.16
C ASP A 169 -15.92 -20.17 -6.30
N SER A 170 -15.67 -20.96 -5.26
CA SER A 170 -16.70 -21.44 -4.33
C SER A 170 -17.22 -20.35 -3.40
N VAL A 171 -16.47 -19.26 -3.26
CA VAL A 171 -16.80 -18.09 -2.45
C VAL A 171 -16.84 -16.88 -3.36
N ILE A 172 -17.83 -16.01 -3.18
CA ILE A 172 -17.98 -14.79 -3.98
C ILE A 172 -17.29 -13.65 -3.24
N PHE A 173 -16.41 -12.95 -3.96
CA PHE A 173 -15.88 -11.66 -3.54
C PHE A 173 -16.31 -10.59 -4.54
N ASP A 174 -16.91 -9.53 -4.01
CA ASP A 174 -17.24 -8.30 -4.71
C ASP A 174 -16.90 -7.09 -3.84
N ASP A 175 -17.07 -5.90 -4.40
CA ASP A 175 -16.83 -4.62 -3.74
C ASP A 175 -17.68 -4.46 -2.47
N LYS A 176 -18.93 -4.95 -2.46
CA LYS A 176 -19.78 -4.92 -1.27
C LYS A 176 -19.21 -5.80 -0.14
N ALA A 177 -18.79 -7.01 -0.47
CA ALA A 177 -18.16 -7.93 0.48
C ALA A 177 -16.82 -7.38 1.00
N GLY A 178 -16.06 -6.71 0.13
CA GLY A 178 -14.83 -6.02 0.49
C GLY A 178 -15.07 -4.88 1.48
N TYR A 179 -16.00 -3.97 1.21
CA TYR A 179 -16.32 -2.88 2.14
C TYR A 179 -16.90 -3.37 3.46
N ALA A 180 -17.73 -4.43 3.45
CA ALA A 180 -18.21 -5.06 4.67
C ALA A 180 -17.06 -5.62 5.52
N LEU A 181 -16.06 -6.26 4.90
CA LEU A 181 -14.87 -6.71 5.63
C LEU A 181 -14.10 -5.51 6.24
N LEU A 182 -13.92 -4.42 5.49
CA LEU A 182 -13.23 -3.24 6.02
C LEU A 182 -13.94 -2.63 7.22
N GLU A 183 -15.27 -2.51 7.16
CA GLU A 183 -16.09 -2.03 8.27
C GLU A 183 -15.93 -2.92 9.51
N GLU A 184 -16.04 -4.24 9.36
CA GLU A 184 -15.85 -5.21 10.45
C GLU A 184 -14.45 -5.09 11.08
N LEU A 185 -13.42 -4.85 10.27
CA LEU A 185 -12.03 -4.71 10.71
C LEU A 185 -11.68 -3.30 11.20
N SER A 186 -12.63 -2.35 11.15
CA SER A 186 -12.38 -0.93 11.43
C SER A 186 -11.24 -0.35 10.58
N LEU A 187 -11.20 -0.73 9.30
CA LEU A 187 -10.26 -0.26 8.29
C LEU A 187 -10.95 0.68 7.30
N ALA A 188 -10.16 1.56 6.71
CA ALA A 188 -10.59 2.47 5.64
C ALA A 188 -9.79 2.17 4.38
N GLY A 189 -10.48 2.21 3.24
CA GLY A 189 -9.85 2.01 1.96
C GLY A 189 -10.82 2.15 0.80
N LYS A 190 -10.26 2.09 -0.40
CA LYS A 190 -11.02 2.25 -1.65
C LYS A 190 -10.83 1.03 -2.53
N ILE A 191 -11.95 0.48 -2.99
CA ILE A 191 -12.00 -0.66 -3.92
C ILE A 191 -12.32 -0.17 -5.32
N VAL A 192 -11.52 -0.62 -6.29
CA VAL A 192 -11.80 -0.52 -7.73
C VAL A 192 -11.61 -1.89 -8.37
N SER A 193 -12.27 -2.18 -9.49
CA SER A 193 -12.13 -3.48 -10.15
C SER A 193 -12.01 -3.37 -11.67
N ILE A 194 -11.25 -4.28 -12.27
CA ILE A 194 -11.07 -4.40 -13.72
C ILE A 194 -11.34 -5.83 -14.18
N GLY A 195 -11.87 -5.95 -15.39
CA GLY A 195 -12.15 -7.19 -16.11
C GLY A 195 -11.39 -7.21 -17.44
N PRO A 196 -11.49 -8.32 -18.18
CA PRO A 196 -10.97 -8.37 -19.53
C PRO A 196 -11.53 -7.23 -20.40
N GLY A 197 -10.64 -6.41 -20.95
CA GLY A 197 -10.98 -5.31 -21.85
C GLY A 197 -11.31 -3.98 -21.17
N ASP A 198 -11.33 -3.92 -19.84
CA ASP A 198 -11.46 -2.66 -19.09
C ASP A 198 -10.13 -1.88 -19.09
N ASP A 199 -10.22 -0.60 -18.70
CA ASP A 199 -9.05 0.27 -18.56
C ASP A 199 -8.04 -0.28 -17.53
N PRO A 200 -6.73 -0.19 -17.81
CA PRO A 200 -5.69 -0.69 -16.90
C PRO A 200 -5.65 0.08 -15.58
N LEU A 201 -5.23 -0.59 -14.50
CA LEU A 201 -4.96 0.04 -13.22
C LEU A 201 -3.48 0.43 -13.10
N PRO A 202 -3.16 1.63 -12.58
CA PRO A 202 -1.80 1.94 -12.15
C PRO A 202 -1.41 1.05 -10.96
N CYS A 203 -0.15 0.60 -10.95
CA CYS A 203 0.45 -0.22 -9.91
C CYS A 203 1.91 0.20 -9.76
N TYR A 204 2.14 1.21 -8.91
CA TYR A 204 3.46 1.85 -8.74
C TYR A 204 4.08 2.26 -10.09
N SER A 205 5.26 1.73 -10.42
CA SER A 205 5.99 2.03 -11.66
C SER A 205 5.48 1.25 -12.88
N LYS A 206 4.38 0.51 -12.72
CA LYS A 206 3.84 -0.40 -13.73
C LYS A 206 2.32 -0.25 -13.83
N ILE A 207 1.75 -0.95 -14.80
CA ILE A 207 0.30 -1.07 -15.00
C ILE A 207 -0.13 -2.53 -14.93
N VAL A 208 -1.37 -2.73 -14.49
CA VAL A 208 -2.02 -4.03 -14.43
C VAL A 208 -3.26 -3.99 -15.30
N TYR A 209 -3.41 -4.98 -16.18
CA TYR A 209 -4.56 -5.16 -17.06
C TYR A 209 -4.85 -6.66 -17.21
N LEU A 210 -6.08 -6.97 -17.59
CA LEU A 210 -6.50 -8.35 -17.88
C LEU A 210 -6.61 -8.53 -19.40
N ASP A 211 -5.99 -9.60 -19.90
CA ASP A 211 -5.98 -9.91 -21.34
C ASP A 211 -7.34 -10.49 -21.79
N ASN A 212 -7.74 -10.17 -23.02
CA ASN A 212 -9.00 -10.62 -23.63
C ASN A 212 -8.89 -12.03 -24.25
N ASP A 213 -7.67 -12.54 -24.48
CA ASP A 213 -7.45 -13.78 -25.24
C ASP A 213 -7.65 -15.06 -24.42
N SER A 214 -8.91 -15.34 -24.07
CA SER A 214 -9.37 -16.57 -23.42
C SER A 214 -9.80 -17.64 -24.45
N LYS A 215 -8.90 -18.03 -25.38
CA LYS A 215 -9.16 -19.13 -26.34
C LYS A 215 -8.14 -20.26 -26.42
N ARG A 216 -7.09 -20.30 -25.59
CA ARG A 216 -6.29 -21.53 -25.44
C ARG A 216 -5.91 -21.77 -23.99
N GLU A 217 -6.27 -22.97 -23.53
CA GLU A 217 -5.73 -23.60 -22.33
C GLU A 217 -4.20 -23.41 -22.32
N THR A 218 -3.69 -22.90 -21.20
CA THR A 218 -2.34 -22.35 -20.98
C THR A 218 -2.06 -20.98 -21.62
N ARG A 219 -2.00 -19.91 -20.79
CA ARG A 219 -0.98 -18.82 -20.76
C ARG A 219 -1.51 -17.57 -20.03
N SER A 220 -0.93 -17.29 -18.86
CA SER A 220 0.01 -16.18 -18.57
C SER A 220 -0.65 -14.82 -18.34
N PHE A 221 -0.87 -14.53 -17.06
CA PHE A 221 -1.00 -13.18 -16.54
C PHE A 221 0.25 -12.37 -16.96
N ARG A 222 0.09 -11.33 -17.78
CA ARG A 222 1.13 -10.31 -17.96
C ARG A 222 0.83 -9.16 -17.01
N ALA A 223 1.09 -9.38 -15.73
CA ALA A 223 1.23 -8.24 -14.83
C ALA A 223 2.35 -7.40 -15.40
N CYS A 224 2.21 -6.09 -15.30
CA CYS A 224 3.39 -5.27 -15.09
C CYS A 224 4.23 -5.06 -16.35
N THR A 225 3.68 -4.31 -17.31
CA THR A 225 4.49 -3.65 -18.34
C THR A 225 5.01 -2.31 -17.81
N PRO A 226 6.30 -1.96 -18.00
CA PRO A 226 6.80 -0.62 -17.67
C PRO A 226 6.04 0.45 -18.44
N VAL A 227 5.70 1.57 -17.77
CA VAL A 227 4.93 2.68 -18.37
C VAL A 227 5.58 3.19 -19.67
N SER A 228 6.92 3.18 -19.74
CA SER A 228 7.70 3.60 -20.90
C SER A 228 7.50 2.76 -22.17
N LYS A 229 6.87 1.58 -22.09
CA LYS A 229 6.68 0.67 -23.24
C LYS A 229 5.27 0.72 -23.86
N LEU A 230 4.37 1.56 -23.34
CA LEU A 230 2.99 1.67 -23.84
C LEU A 230 2.88 2.37 -25.21
N ASP A 231 3.82 3.24 -25.58
CA ASP A 231 3.73 4.06 -26.80
C ASP A 231 4.04 3.31 -28.11
N ASN A 232 4.54 2.07 -28.06
CA ASN A 232 4.95 1.34 -29.28
C ASN A 232 3.90 0.38 -29.85
N ARG A 233 2.67 0.35 -29.32
CA ARG A 233 1.62 -0.59 -29.78
C ARG A 233 0.33 0.05 -30.31
N SER A 234 0.22 1.37 -30.33
CA SER A 234 -0.96 2.07 -30.82
C SER A 234 -0.62 2.99 -32.00
N HIS A 235 -0.43 2.40 -33.19
CA HIS A 235 -0.66 3.13 -34.43
C HIS A 235 -2.15 2.99 -34.78
N GLY A 236 -2.93 4.01 -34.40
CA GLY A 236 -4.35 4.07 -34.77
C GLY A 236 -5.13 5.11 -33.98
N ASN A 237 -5.19 6.31 -34.54
CA ASN A 237 -6.13 7.41 -34.28
C ASN A 237 -6.04 8.24 -32.98
N SER A 238 -5.82 9.52 -33.26
CA SER A 238 -5.78 10.69 -32.40
C SER A 238 -7.14 11.04 -31.80
N ARG A 239 -7.21 10.96 -30.47
CA ARG A 239 -7.85 11.93 -29.56
C ARG A 239 -7.20 11.71 -28.19
N GLY A 240 -6.73 12.79 -27.56
CA GLY A 240 -5.78 12.81 -26.43
C GLY A 240 -5.86 11.59 -25.52
N SER A 241 -4.91 10.66 -25.71
CA SER A 241 -4.85 9.41 -24.98
C SER A 241 -4.54 9.68 -23.52
N ILE A 242 -5.29 9.08 -22.59
CA ILE A 242 -5.04 9.11 -21.14
C ILE A 242 -3.60 8.69 -20.82
N ALA A 243 -2.93 7.90 -21.67
CA ALA A 243 -1.51 7.58 -21.54
C ALA A 243 -0.60 8.84 -21.52
N SER A 244 -0.94 9.88 -22.29
CA SER A 244 -0.23 11.15 -22.28
C SER A 244 -0.44 11.94 -20.97
N GLN A 245 -1.66 11.94 -20.43
CA GLN A 245 -1.99 12.59 -19.15
C GLN A 245 -1.41 11.84 -17.93
N VAL A 246 -1.37 10.50 -17.98
CA VAL A 246 -0.75 9.65 -16.95
C VAL A 246 0.77 9.82 -16.97
N ARG A 247 1.38 9.95 -18.15
CA ARG A 247 2.82 10.24 -18.30
C ARG A 247 3.17 11.62 -17.75
N GLU A 248 2.37 12.66 -18.00
CA GLU A 248 2.58 13.99 -17.42
C GLU A 248 2.47 14.00 -15.89
N ARG A 249 1.51 13.28 -15.31
CA ARG A 249 1.37 13.14 -13.85
C ARG A 249 2.54 12.40 -13.21
N LEU A 250 3.04 11.33 -13.83
CA LEU A 250 4.20 10.58 -13.33
C LEU A 250 5.50 11.40 -13.47
N LEU A 251 5.67 12.15 -14.57
CA LEU A 251 6.81 13.06 -14.76
C LEU A 251 6.79 14.28 -13.83
N ALA A 252 5.64 14.64 -13.26
CA ALA A 252 5.53 15.69 -12.25
C ALA A 252 5.97 15.19 -10.85
N MET A 253 5.82 13.90 -10.56
CA MET A 253 6.23 13.28 -9.29
C MET A 253 7.75 13.06 -9.16
N ASP A 254 8.46 12.98 -10.28
CA ASP A 254 9.92 12.72 -10.36
C ASP A 254 10.79 13.99 -10.46
N ARG A 255 10.22 15.21 -10.38
CA ARG A 255 11.03 16.44 -10.42
C ARG A 255 11.60 16.76 -9.04
N PRO A 256 12.91 16.98 -8.91
CA PRO A 256 13.44 17.64 -7.71
C PRO A 256 12.84 19.05 -7.62
N ARG A 257 12.38 19.45 -6.42
CA ARG A 257 11.90 20.81 -6.19
C ARG A 257 13.03 21.79 -6.50
N PRO A 258 12.74 22.94 -7.14
CA PRO A 258 13.74 24.00 -7.25
C PRO A 258 14.12 24.46 -5.84
N ASP A 259 15.42 24.57 -5.57
CA ASP A 259 15.94 25.18 -4.36
C ASP A 259 15.37 26.59 -4.24
N LEU A 260 14.49 26.80 -3.26
CA LEU A 260 14.10 28.12 -2.81
C LEU A 260 15.29 28.66 -2.00
N THR A 261 16.20 29.34 -2.71
CA THR A 261 17.09 30.31 -2.11
C THR A 261 16.40 31.66 -2.18
N ASP A 262 16.02 32.16 -1.00
CA ASP A 262 16.07 33.58 -0.61
C ASP A 262 16.20 33.64 0.92
#